data_AF-A0A0U1DFM8-F1
#
_entry.id   AF-A0A0U1DFM8-F1
#
_cell.length_a   1.000
_cell.length_b   1.000
_cell.length_c   1.000
_cell.angle_alpha   90.00
_cell.angle_beta   90.00
_cell.angle_gamma   90.00
#
_symmetry.space_group_name_H-M   'P 1'
#
loop_
_entity.id
_entity.type
_entity.pdbx_description
1 polymer ?
#
loop_
_entity_poly.entity_id
_entity_poly.type
_entity_poly.pdbx_seq_one_letter_code
_entity_poly.pdbx_strand_id
1 'polypeptide(L)'
;MSAPGEQVWLVTVTTEPAEDEPGNPSLAGYFVHASPEGAIGGLRDAIAEFGIDDSTPELFEGEFEEGGDAGYHGSFTAGDQFVSYQVVPLTIQE
;
A
#
# COMPACT_ATOMS: atom_id res chain seq x y z
N MET A 1 9.07 2.72 -19.49
CA MET A 1 10.02 1.78 -18.87
C MET A 1 11.01 2.64 -18.11
N SER A 2 11.16 2.39 -16.81
CA SER A 2 12.06 3.15 -15.93
C SER A 2 13.52 2.73 -16.14
N ALA A 3 14.46 3.68 -15.98
CA ALA A 3 15.88 3.43 -16.18
C ALA A 3 16.55 2.82 -14.92
N PRO A 4 17.68 2.11 -15.06
CA PRO A 4 18.49 1.72 -13.90
C PRO A 4 18.92 2.94 -13.08
N GLY A 5 18.90 2.82 -11.76
CA GLY A 5 19.11 3.93 -10.82
C GLY A 5 17.89 4.84 -10.60
N GLU A 6 16.79 4.63 -11.35
CA GLU A 6 15.53 5.33 -11.12
C GLU A 6 14.83 4.78 -9.86
N GLN A 7 14.29 5.69 -9.06
CA GLN A 7 13.47 5.35 -7.89
C GLN A 7 12.04 5.07 -8.36
N VAL A 8 11.51 3.92 -7.95
CA VAL A 8 10.11 3.53 -8.15
C VAL A 8 9.48 3.21 -6.81
N TRP A 9 8.16 3.14 -6.77
CA TRP A 9 7.40 2.95 -5.55
C TRP A 9 6.58 1.68 -5.67
N LEU A 10 6.91 0.67 -4.86
CA LEU A 10 6.16 -0.57 -4.79
C LEU A 10 5.04 -0.43 -3.75
N VAL A 11 3.82 -0.65 -4.18
CA VAL A 11 2.64 -0.81 -3.33
C VAL A 11 2.36 -2.28 -3.18
N THR A 12 2.21 -2.76 -1.94
CA THR A 12 1.73 -4.10 -1.62
C THR A 12 0.49 -3.99 -0.73
N VAL A 13 -0.49 -4.84 -1.01
CA VAL A 13 -1.70 -4.97 -0.19
C VAL A 13 -1.87 -6.45 0.14
N THR A 14 -2.04 -6.75 1.41
CA THR A 14 -2.29 -8.09 1.93
C THR A 14 -3.58 -8.10 2.72
N THR A 15 -4.28 -9.23 2.70
CA THR A 15 -5.51 -9.44 3.46
C THR A 15 -5.41 -10.70 4.30
N GLU A 16 -5.99 -10.69 5.48
CA GLU A 16 -6.16 -11.86 6.33
C GLU A 16 -7.53 -11.83 7.01
N PRO A 17 -8.05 -12.96 7.50
CA PRO A 17 -9.25 -12.97 8.32
C PRO A 17 -9.05 -12.13 9.59
N ALA A 18 -10.04 -11.33 9.97
CA ALA A 18 -10.03 -10.54 11.20
C ALA A 18 -10.40 -11.37 12.46
N GLU A 19 -10.31 -12.70 12.38
CA GLU A 19 -10.69 -13.64 13.46
C GLU A 19 -9.60 -13.75 14.55
N ASP A 20 -9.96 -14.32 15.71
CA ASP A 20 -9.08 -14.42 16.91
C ASP A 20 -7.78 -15.24 16.71
N GLU A 21 -7.72 -16.09 15.68
CA GLU A 21 -6.49 -16.81 15.31
C GLU A 21 -5.75 -16.07 14.20
N PRO A 22 -4.47 -15.69 14.38
CA PRO A 22 -3.71 -15.00 13.34
C PRO A 22 -3.69 -15.84 12.06
N GLY A 23 -4.32 -15.32 11.02
CA GLY A 23 -4.36 -15.94 9.70
C GLY A 23 -3.00 -15.82 9.01
N ASN A 24 -2.83 -16.54 7.90
CA ASN A 24 -1.73 -16.26 6.99
C ASN A 24 -2.14 -15.11 6.06
N PRO A 25 -1.43 -13.97 6.08
CA PRO A 25 -1.72 -12.88 5.16
C PRO A 25 -1.56 -13.34 3.72
N SER A 26 -2.59 -13.12 2.94
CA SER A 26 -2.64 -13.42 1.51
C SER A 26 -2.36 -12.15 0.73
N LEU A 27 -1.45 -12.23 -0.26
CA LEU A 27 -1.20 -11.12 -1.17
C LEU A 27 -2.46 -10.84 -1.97
N ALA A 28 -3.00 -9.63 -1.82
CA ALA A 28 -4.21 -9.19 -2.45
C ALA A 28 -3.93 -8.30 -3.67
N GLY A 29 -2.82 -7.55 -3.65
CA GLY A 29 -2.37 -6.76 -4.79
C GLY A 29 -0.90 -6.32 -4.67
N TYR A 30 -0.25 -6.10 -5.82
CA TYR A 30 1.05 -5.45 -5.89
C TYR A 30 1.15 -4.59 -7.16
N PHE A 31 1.65 -3.37 -7.02
CA PHE A 31 1.73 -2.39 -8.11
C PHE A 31 3.00 -1.54 -7.99
N VAL A 32 3.52 -1.06 -9.12
CA VAL A 32 4.73 -0.22 -9.14
C VAL A 32 4.41 1.11 -9.82
N HIS A 33 4.78 2.21 -9.17
CA HIS A 33 4.55 3.56 -9.67
C HIS A 33 5.87 4.34 -9.77
N ALA A 34 5.93 5.26 -10.73
CA ALA A 34 7.10 6.12 -10.95
C ALA A 34 7.21 7.26 -9.92
N SER A 35 6.14 7.54 -9.16
CA SER A 35 6.12 8.60 -8.16
C SER A 35 5.35 8.16 -6.91
N PRO A 36 5.63 8.77 -5.74
CA PRO A 36 4.90 8.47 -4.52
C PRO A 36 3.41 8.85 -4.64
N GLU A 37 3.06 9.96 -5.31
CA GLU A 37 1.65 10.32 -5.52
C GLU A 37 0.92 9.29 -6.39
N GLY A 38 1.59 8.74 -7.40
CA GLY A 38 1.05 7.65 -8.21
C GLY A 38 0.82 6.40 -7.38
N ALA A 39 1.74 6.07 -6.46
CA ALA A 39 1.61 4.94 -5.55
C ALA A 39 0.43 5.08 -4.58
N ILE A 40 0.22 6.29 -4.03
CA ILE A 40 -0.95 6.60 -3.20
C ILE A 40 -2.25 6.46 -4.01
N GLY A 41 -2.27 6.98 -5.24
CA GLY A 41 -3.41 6.83 -6.14
C GLY A 41 -3.75 5.36 -6.42
N GLY A 42 -2.74 4.56 -6.76
CA GLY A 42 -2.93 3.12 -6.98
C GLY A 42 -3.36 2.36 -5.73
N LEU A 43 -2.86 2.77 -4.54
CA LEU A 43 -3.32 2.21 -3.27
C LEU A 43 -4.79 2.54 -3.01
N ARG A 44 -5.25 3.76 -3.29
CA ARG A 44 -6.67 4.14 -3.17
C ARG A 44 -7.55 3.31 -4.11
N ASP A 45 -7.16 3.18 -5.36
CA ASP A 45 -7.89 2.38 -6.34
C ASP A 45 -7.98 0.91 -5.88
N ALA A 46 -6.87 0.34 -5.39
CA ALA A 46 -6.84 -1.03 -4.86
C ALA A 46 -7.72 -1.19 -3.61
N ILE A 47 -7.71 -0.23 -2.69
CA ILE A 47 -8.56 -0.23 -1.49
C ILE A 47 -10.04 -0.12 -1.87
N ALA A 48 -10.37 0.69 -2.87
CA ALA A 48 -11.74 0.83 -3.37
C ALA A 48 -12.29 -0.50 -3.96
N GLU A 49 -11.44 -1.34 -4.55
CA GLU A 49 -11.83 -2.69 -5.00
C GLU A 49 -12.28 -3.60 -3.85
N PHE A 50 -11.81 -3.37 -2.62
CA PHE A 50 -12.28 -4.09 -1.41
C PHE A 50 -13.60 -3.53 -0.85
N GLY A 51 -14.26 -2.62 -1.57
CA GLY A 51 -15.55 -2.04 -1.17
C GLY A 51 -15.44 -1.01 -0.05
N ILE A 52 -14.24 -0.46 0.15
CA ILE A 52 -13.95 0.56 1.14
C ILE A 52 -14.08 1.91 0.46
N ASP A 53 -15.03 2.70 0.94
CA ASP A 53 -15.27 4.02 0.39
C ASP A 53 -14.13 4.98 0.80
N ASP A 54 -13.75 5.88 -0.12
CA ASP A 54 -12.68 6.88 -0.02
C ASP A 54 -12.89 7.88 1.16
N SER A 55 -13.99 7.75 1.89
CA SER A 55 -14.36 8.53 3.08
C SER A 55 -13.65 8.12 4.37
N THR A 56 -12.61 7.29 4.31
CA THR A 56 -11.74 6.96 5.46
C THR A 56 -10.42 7.75 5.39
N PRO A 57 -10.42 9.04 5.77
CA PRO A 57 -9.24 9.91 5.67
C PRO A 57 -8.05 9.40 6.48
N GLU A 58 -8.32 8.71 7.61
CA GLU A 58 -7.31 8.20 8.54
C GLU A 58 -6.41 7.10 7.93
N LEU A 59 -6.80 6.48 6.81
CA LEU A 59 -6.00 5.47 6.10
C LEU A 59 -4.77 6.05 5.40
N PHE A 60 -4.67 7.37 5.27
CA PHE A 60 -3.57 8.02 4.56
C PHE A 60 -2.92 9.15 5.37
N GLU A 61 -3.36 9.35 6.62
CA GLU A 61 -2.84 10.37 7.54
C GLU A 61 -1.46 10.01 8.12
N GLY A 62 -0.91 8.83 7.81
CA GLY A 62 0.52 8.58 7.94
C GLY A 62 1.26 9.24 6.79
N GLU A 63 1.26 10.58 6.80
CA GLU A 63 1.97 11.43 5.87
C GLU A 63 3.41 10.92 5.72
N PHE A 64 3.87 10.76 4.47
CA PHE A 64 5.25 10.48 4.14
C PHE A 64 6.14 11.33 5.04
N GLU A 65 6.97 10.70 5.90
CA GLU A 65 7.95 11.46 6.67
C GLU A 65 8.71 12.37 5.71
N GLU A 66 8.79 13.66 6.05
CA GLU A 66 9.34 14.71 5.19
C GLU A 66 10.75 14.29 4.73
N GLY A 67 10.85 13.79 3.48
CA GLY A 67 12.04 13.11 2.97
C GLY A 67 11.76 11.90 2.07
N GLY A 68 10.61 11.23 2.21
CA GLY A 68 10.16 10.15 1.30
C GLY A 68 10.99 8.85 1.35
N ASP A 69 12.15 8.83 2.00
CA ASP A 69 13.04 7.67 2.02
C ASP A 69 12.54 6.47 2.83
N ALA A 70 11.61 6.67 3.77
CA ALA A 70 11.18 5.61 4.71
C ALA A 70 10.07 4.70 4.16
N GLY A 71 9.39 5.09 3.08
CA GLY A 71 8.14 4.43 2.67
C GLY A 71 7.01 4.64 3.67
N TYR A 72 5.91 3.94 3.47
CA TYR A 72 4.68 4.04 4.25
C TYR A 72 4.11 2.65 4.50
N HIS A 73 3.51 2.40 5.65
CA HIS A 73 2.74 1.19 5.91
C HIS A 73 1.56 1.51 6.80
N GLY A 74 0.49 0.73 6.67
CA GLY A 74 -0.70 0.90 7.47
C GLY A 74 -1.60 -0.32 7.37
N SER A 75 -2.64 -0.34 8.20
CA SER A 75 -3.58 -1.44 8.25
C SER A 75 -4.92 -0.99 8.79
N PHE A 76 -5.98 -1.62 8.34
CA PHE A 76 -7.34 -1.37 8.82
C PHE A 76 -8.18 -2.63 8.69
N THR A 77 -9.34 -2.63 9.34
CA THR A 77 -10.32 -3.71 9.24
C THR A 77 -11.46 -3.29 8.32
N ALA A 78 -11.78 -4.13 7.32
CA ALA A 78 -12.91 -3.97 6.42
C ALA A 78 -13.77 -5.23 6.44
N GLY A 79 -14.96 -5.14 7.07
CA GLY A 79 -15.79 -6.30 7.34
C GLY A 79 -15.07 -7.31 8.22
N ASP A 80 -15.01 -8.56 7.78
CA ASP A 80 -14.31 -9.66 8.47
C ASP A 80 -12.86 -9.84 8.00
N GLN A 81 -12.30 -8.86 7.29
CA GLN A 81 -10.93 -8.91 6.79
C GLN A 81 -10.07 -7.80 7.40
N PHE A 82 -8.88 -8.18 7.85
CA PHE A 82 -7.81 -7.26 8.17
C PHE A 82 -6.98 -7.02 6.91
N VAL A 83 -6.89 -5.76 6.49
CA VAL A 83 -6.15 -5.34 5.31
C VAL A 83 -4.91 -4.61 5.79
N SER A 84 -3.75 -5.06 5.34
CA SER A 84 -2.47 -4.38 5.55
C SER A 84 -1.92 -3.92 4.21
N TYR A 85 -1.32 -2.73 4.18
CA TYR A 85 -0.67 -2.21 2.99
C TYR A 85 0.68 -1.60 3.32
N GLN A 86 1.54 -1.57 2.31
CA GLN A 86 2.85 -0.97 2.38
C GLN A 86 3.19 -0.31 1.04
N VAL A 87 3.81 0.86 1.10
CA VAL A 87 4.34 1.62 -0.04
C VAL A 87 5.82 1.85 0.21
N VAL A 88 6.70 1.21 -0.54
CA VAL A 88 8.16 1.33 -0.32
C VAL A 88 8.87 1.89 -1.55
N PRO A 89 9.82 2.82 -1.37
CA PRO A 89 10.71 3.20 -2.44
C PRO A 89 11.68 2.05 -2.75
N LEU A 90 11.84 1.74 -4.02
CA LEU A 90 12.80 0.79 -4.55
C LEU A 90 13.68 1.49 -5.57
N THR A 91 14.95 1.09 -5.64
CA THR A 91 15.86 1.53 -6.70
C THR A 91 15.99 0.40 -7.71
N ILE A 92 15.75 0.69 -8.99
CA ILE A 92 15.96 -0.29 -10.06
C ILE A 92 17.47 -0.54 -10.19
N GLN A 93 17.89 -1.80 -10.02
CA GLN A 93 19.27 -2.22 -10.28
C GLN A 93 19.40 -2.77 -11.72
N GLU A 94 20.61 -2.64 -12.30
CA GLU A 94 20.97 -3.14 -13.63
C GLU A 94 20.94 -4.67 -13.75
#